data_AF-A0A522A5J2-F1
#
_entry.id   AF-A0A522A5J2-F1
#
_cell.length_a   1.000
_cell.length_b   1.000
_cell.length_c   1.000
_cell.angle_alpha   90.00
_cell.angle_beta   90.00
_cell.angle_gamma   90.00
#
_symmetry.space_group_name_H-M   'P 1'
#
loop_
_entity.id
_entity.type
_entity.pdbx_description
1 polymer ?
#
loop_
_entity_poly.entity_id
_entity_poly.type
_entity_poly.pdbx_seq_one_letter_code
_entity_poly.pdbx_strand_id
1 'polypeptide(L)'
;FAVVSTGQILTEEFYTLGKLTRGLIGTNNYDGNTTLCMASAVSGYKRSFGSDGPPGCYGDFEHTHCLMAWGSNLPEQHPIIYWRLKEALEKRKFPLIVIDPRVTMLAQFADIHLPIRPGTDVVLQNALMHVILAEGLEDKNYIATNTTGIEDLRAEVANWDPTTAAQICGIDEDTIRHVARLYARAPAAMHIWCMGINQSTHGSDGVVGMNNLALLTGNIGKPGGTALSITGQCNAMGTREWSSCSGLPGYRALENPEHRAEIGKFWNVDPEFFPKKRGLFQTDIFPAIETGQIKGLWLVATNPLTSMPNTPRIRKTLEKLEFLVVQDSYADMESN
;
A
#
# COMPACT_ATOMS: atom_id res chain seq x y z
N PHE A 1 10.51 11.14 23.52
CA PHE A 1 10.68 12.00 22.33
C PHE A 1 10.36 11.18 21.09
N ALA A 2 9.77 11.77 20.05
CA ALA A 2 9.43 11.09 18.80
C ALA A 2 9.81 11.91 17.58
N VAL A 3 9.98 11.24 16.44
CA VAL A 3 10.24 11.85 15.15
C VAL A 3 9.17 11.38 14.17
N VAL A 4 8.57 12.32 13.45
CA VAL A 4 7.63 12.04 12.35
C VAL A 4 8.16 12.70 11.09
N SER A 5 8.59 11.88 10.14
CA SER A 5 9.09 12.33 8.84
C SER A 5 8.04 12.17 7.74
N THR A 6 8.51 12.06 6.50
CA THR A 6 7.71 12.25 5.29
C THR A 6 8.05 11.22 4.22
N GLY A 7 7.38 11.27 3.06
CA GLY A 7 7.76 10.57 1.84
C GLY A 7 8.41 11.48 0.79
N GLN A 8 8.86 12.68 1.19
CA GLN A 8 9.18 13.78 0.26
C GLN A 8 10.64 14.25 0.28
N ILE A 9 11.42 13.91 1.31
CA ILE A 9 12.84 14.27 1.38
C ILE A 9 13.71 13.31 0.56
N LEU A 10 14.96 13.67 0.34
CA LEU A 10 15.92 12.87 -0.42
C LEU A 10 16.25 11.56 0.32
N THR A 11 16.66 10.54 -0.44
CA THR A 11 16.99 9.22 0.12
C THR A 11 18.19 9.30 1.08
N GLU A 12 19.15 10.15 0.77
CA GLU A 12 20.32 10.44 1.60
C GLU A 12 19.91 11.11 2.93
N GLU A 13 18.90 11.99 2.89
CA GLU A 13 18.34 12.61 4.09
C GLU A 13 17.57 11.60 4.93
N PHE A 14 16.79 10.71 4.32
CA PHE A 14 16.13 9.61 5.02
C PHE A 14 17.13 8.72 5.75
N TYR A 15 18.17 8.29 5.04
CA TYR A 15 19.21 7.45 5.61
C TYR A 15 19.92 8.15 6.78
N THR A 16 20.26 9.42 6.61
CA THR A 16 20.93 10.22 7.64
C THR A 16 20.04 10.41 8.87
N LEU A 17 18.76 10.75 8.67
CA LEU A 17 17.77 10.89 9.73
C LEU A 17 17.56 9.58 10.49
N GLY A 18 17.47 8.45 9.77
CA GLY A 18 17.38 7.11 10.35
C GLY A 18 18.58 6.73 11.19
N LYS A 19 19.78 6.95 10.66
CA LYS A 19 21.03 6.71 11.40
C LYS A 19 21.12 7.58 12.65
N LEU A 20 20.73 8.85 12.57
CA LEU A 20 20.70 9.76 13.72
C LEU A 20 19.71 9.29 14.78
N THR A 21 18.46 9.00 14.40
CA THR A 21 17.40 8.60 15.34
C THR A 21 17.67 7.25 16.00
N ARG A 22 18.09 6.24 15.23
CA ARG A 22 18.30 4.87 15.71
C ARG A 22 19.71 4.62 16.27
N GLY A 23 20.72 5.27 15.71
CA GLY A 23 22.13 5.00 16.02
C GLY A 23 22.79 6.01 16.96
N LEU A 24 22.15 7.15 17.24
CA LEU A 24 22.69 8.15 18.18
C LEU A 24 21.67 8.58 19.23
N ILE A 25 20.47 9.01 18.83
CA ILE A 25 19.42 9.43 19.77
C ILE A 25 18.87 8.21 20.53
N GLY A 26 18.79 7.05 19.88
CA GLY A 26 18.28 5.82 20.47
C GLY A 26 16.75 5.81 20.69
N THR A 27 16.02 6.75 20.08
CA THR A 27 14.55 6.74 20.19
C THR A 27 13.96 5.60 19.35
N ASN A 28 13.00 4.88 19.93
CA ASN A 28 12.25 3.87 19.19
C ASN A 28 11.10 4.48 18.37
N ASN A 29 10.67 5.69 18.73
CA ASN A 29 9.49 6.34 18.17
C ASN A 29 9.88 7.20 16.96
N TYR A 30 10.14 6.53 15.85
CA TYR A 30 10.39 7.16 14.56
C TYR A 30 9.50 6.53 13.49
N ASP A 31 8.66 7.36 12.88
CA ASP A 31 7.78 6.97 11.78
C ASP A 31 7.60 8.13 10.80
N GLY A 32 6.72 8.03 9.80
CA GLY A 32 6.44 9.14 8.87
C GLY A 32 5.06 9.06 8.22
N ASN A 33 4.68 10.13 7.51
CA ASN A 33 3.36 10.25 6.84
C ASN A 33 3.09 9.20 5.77
N THR A 34 4.10 8.44 5.36
CA THR A 34 3.95 7.24 4.54
C THR A 34 3.08 6.19 5.24
N THR A 35 2.98 6.19 6.57
CA THR A 35 2.04 5.35 7.32
C THR A 35 0.57 5.66 7.01
N LEU A 36 0.23 6.93 6.75
CA LEU A 36 -1.13 7.36 6.38
C LEU A 36 -1.50 7.00 4.92
N CYS A 37 -0.56 6.43 4.17
CA CYS A 37 -0.64 6.27 2.73
C CYS A 37 -0.35 4.83 2.28
N MET A 38 0.85 4.32 2.56
CA MET A 38 1.38 3.08 1.98
C MET A 38 1.48 1.91 2.96
N ALA A 39 1.17 2.10 4.25
CA ALA A 39 1.29 1.04 5.26
C ALA A 39 0.49 -0.22 4.90
N SER A 40 -0.73 -0.05 4.40
CA SER A 40 -1.59 -1.14 3.93
C SER A 40 -0.98 -1.92 2.77
N ALA A 41 -0.39 -1.22 1.79
CA ALA A 41 0.32 -1.83 0.68
C ALA A 41 1.55 -2.62 1.15
N VAL A 42 2.36 -2.05 2.05
CA VAL A 42 3.52 -2.73 2.64
C VAL A 42 3.11 -4.00 3.37
N SER A 43 2.06 -3.92 4.20
CA SER A 43 1.54 -5.07 4.94
C SER A 43 1.02 -6.15 4.00
N GLY A 44 0.24 -5.78 2.98
CA GLY A 44 -0.30 -6.71 2.00
C GLY A 44 0.80 -7.40 1.18
N TYR A 45 1.80 -6.66 0.69
CA TYR A 45 2.94 -7.26 -0.02
C TYR A 45 3.73 -8.21 0.85
N LYS A 46 4.05 -7.85 2.10
CA LYS A 46 4.76 -8.76 3.02
C LYS A 46 3.96 -10.02 3.32
N ARG A 47 2.63 -9.91 3.49
CA ARG A 47 1.75 -11.07 3.71
C ARG A 47 1.66 -11.99 2.50
N SER A 48 1.69 -11.44 1.29
CA SER A 48 1.56 -12.23 0.04
C SER A 48 2.90 -12.76 -0.49
N PHE A 49 3.96 -11.97 -0.42
CA PHE A 49 5.23 -12.22 -1.11
C PHE A 49 6.46 -12.27 -0.18
N GLY A 50 6.28 -12.01 1.12
CA GLY A 50 7.37 -12.03 2.10
C GLY A 50 8.30 -10.81 2.06
N SER A 51 8.17 -9.93 1.07
CA SER A 51 8.93 -8.68 0.96
C SER A 51 8.01 -7.51 0.68
N ASP A 52 8.49 -6.32 1.00
CA ASP A 52 7.90 -5.09 0.51
C ASP A 52 8.33 -4.81 -0.94
N GLY A 53 7.54 -3.99 -1.64
CA GLY A 53 7.78 -3.57 -3.02
C GLY A 53 6.92 -4.29 -4.04
N PRO A 54 6.52 -3.62 -5.15
CA PRO A 54 5.75 -4.28 -6.20
C PRO A 54 6.56 -5.37 -6.93
N PRO A 55 5.92 -6.49 -7.33
CA PRO A 55 6.56 -7.55 -8.10
C PRO A 55 6.73 -7.23 -9.60
N GLY A 56 6.21 -6.10 -10.08
CA GLY A 56 6.37 -5.62 -11.46
C GLY A 56 6.77 -4.15 -11.53
N CYS A 57 6.63 -3.56 -12.71
CA CYS A 57 7.05 -2.18 -12.96
C CYS A 57 6.12 -1.46 -13.96
N TYR A 58 6.40 -0.20 -14.24
CA TYR A 58 5.61 0.57 -15.21
C TYR A 58 5.77 0.09 -16.67
N GLY A 59 6.72 -0.80 -16.97
CA GLY A 59 6.79 -1.46 -18.27
C GLY A 59 5.63 -2.44 -18.51
N ASP A 60 5.00 -2.93 -17.45
CA ASP A 60 3.92 -3.92 -17.57
C ASP A 60 2.66 -3.35 -18.27
N PHE A 61 2.46 -2.03 -18.26
CA PHE A 61 1.41 -1.38 -19.05
C PHE A 61 1.51 -1.74 -20.55
N GLU A 62 2.73 -1.88 -21.08
CA GLU A 62 2.95 -2.18 -22.50
C GLU A 62 2.62 -3.63 -22.86
N HIS A 63 2.55 -4.53 -21.88
CA HIS A 63 2.42 -5.97 -22.08
C HIS A 63 1.13 -6.59 -21.52
N THR A 64 0.37 -5.84 -20.70
CA THR A 64 -0.85 -6.37 -20.09
C THR A 64 -1.97 -6.59 -21.12
N HIS A 65 -2.86 -7.53 -20.84
CA HIS A 65 -4.02 -7.89 -21.67
C HIS A 65 -5.35 -7.65 -20.95
N CYS A 66 -5.32 -7.26 -19.68
CA CYS A 66 -6.47 -6.80 -18.91
C CYS A 66 -5.93 -5.96 -17.74
N LEU A 67 -6.45 -4.76 -17.55
CA LEU A 67 -6.08 -3.90 -16.43
C LEU A 67 -7.28 -3.70 -15.51
N MET A 68 -7.10 -3.97 -14.21
CA MET A 68 -8.06 -3.66 -13.17
C MET A 68 -7.51 -2.57 -12.25
N ALA A 69 -8.16 -1.41 -12.24
CA ALA A 69 -7.81 -0.27 -11.39
C ALA A 69 -8.74 -0.19 -10.19
N TRP A 70 -8.21 -0.41 -9.00
CA TRP A 70 -8.96 -0.41 -7.74
C TRP A 70 -8.73 0.88 -6.96
N GLY A 71 -9.79 1.66 -6.73
CA GLY A 71 -9.73 2.88 -5.91
C GLY A 71 -8.60 3.84 -6.33
N SER A 72 -8.41 4.00 -7.63
CA SER A 72 -7.29 4.75 -8.23
C SER A 72 -7.80 5.74 -9.26
N ASN A 73 -7.39 7.00 -9.12
CA ASN A 73 -7.72 8.07 -10.06
C ASN A 73 -6.44 8.57 -10.74
N LEU A 74 -5.83 7.70 -11.56
CA LEU A 74 -4.56 7.97 -12.24
C LEU A 74 -4.50 9.34 -12.93
N PRO A 75 -5.51 9.83 -13.65
CA PRO A 75 -5.38 11.08 -14.38
C PRO A 75 -5.13 12.30 -13.49
N GLU A 76 -5.70 12.31 -12.29
CA GLU A 76 -5.53 13.41 -11.33
C GLU A 76 -4.37 13.16 -10.36
N GLN A 77 -4.11 11.91 -10.00
CA GLN A 77 -3.14 11.53 -8.97
C GLN A 77 -1.75 11.23 -9.55
N HIS A 78 -1.69 10.65 -10.74
CA HIS A 78 -0.46 10.19 -11.40
C HIS A 78 -0.51 10.44 -12.92
N PRO A 79 -0.56 11.70 -13.39
CA PRO A 79 -0.84 12.03 -14.78
C PRO A 79 0.12 11.37 -15.78
N ILE A 80 1.41 11.25 -15.45
CA ILE A 80 2.41 10.63 -16.32
C ILE A 80 2.21 9.11 -16.43
N ILE A 81 1.76 8.45 -15.35
CA ILE A 81 1.41 7.02 -15.39
C ILE A 81 0.14 6.83 -16.22
N TYR A 82 -0.84 7.74 -16.11
CA TYR A 82 -2.02 7.75 -16.98
C TYR A 82 -1.65 7.90 -18.46
N TRP A 83 -0.70 8.78 -18.79
CA TRP A 83 -0.19 8.91 -20.16
C TRP A 83 0.45 7.62 -20.68
N ARG A 84 1.23 6.91 -19.86
CA ARG A 84 1.77 5.59 -20.23
C ARG A 84 0.67 4.56 -20.50
N LEU A 85 -0.38 4.54 -19.69
CA LEU A 85 -1.55 3.70 -19.95
C LEU A 85 -2.21 4.06 -21.29
N LYS A 86 -2.38 5.35 -21.59
CA LYS A 86 -2.95 5.81 -22.85
C LYS A 86 -2.10 5.40 -24.06
N GLU A 87 -0.78 5.59 -24.00
CA GLU A 87 0.13 5.14 -25.05
C GLU A 87 0.05 3.63 -25.29
N ALA A 88 -0.07 2.83 -24.22
CA ALA A 88 -0.26 1.39 -24.35
C ALA A 88 -1.60 1.05 -25.05
N LEU A 89 -2.70 1.73 -24.69
CA LEU A 89 -4.04 1.54 -25.25
C LEU A 89 -4.20 2.05 -26.70
N GLU A 90 -3.34 2.97 -27.13
CA GLU A 90 -3.24 3.42 -28.52
C GLU A 90 -2.55 2.36 -29.39
N LYS A 91 -1.54 1.66 -28.84
CA LYS A 91 -0.79 0.61 -29.55
C LYS A 91 -1.51 -0.74 -29.55
N ARG A 92 -2.17 -1.11 -28.44
CA ARG A 92 -2.86 -2.39 -28.27
C ARG A 92 -4.16 -2.19 -27.50
N LYS A 93 -5.25 -2.79 -27.98
CA LYS A 93 -6.51 -2.81 -27.23
C LYS A 93 -6.50 -3.93 -26.20
N PHE A 94 -6.82 -3.58 -24.96
CA PHE A 94 -7.07 -4.49 -23.86
C PHE A 94 -8.11 -3.86 -22.92
N PRO A 95 -8.91 -4.67 -22.20
CA PRO A 95 -9.93 -4.14 -21.31
C PRO A 95 -9.32 -3.36 -20.14
N LEU A 96 -9.86 -2.17 -19.91
CA LEU A 96 -9.66 -1.36 -18.71
C LEU A 96 -10.92 -1.46 -17.84
N ILE A 97 -10.77 -2.04 -16.66
CA ILE A 97 -11.82 -2.19 -15.65
C ILE A 97 -11.50 -1.26 -14.49
N VAL A 98 -12.39 -0.34 -14.15
CA VAL A 98 -12.22 0.59 -13.04
C VAL A 98 -13.21 0.25 -11.93
N ILE A 99 -12.70 0.01 -10.73
CA ILE A 99 -13.47 -0.28 -9.52
C ILE A 99 -13.31 0.92 -8.59
N ASP A 100 -14.29 1.81 -8.61
CA ASP A 100 -14.29 3.05 -7.84
C ASP A 100 -15.74 3.48 -7.59
N PRO A 101 -16.17 3.76 -6.35
CA PRO A 101 -17.51 4.29 -6.08
C PRO A 101 -17.85 5.58 -6.85
N ARG A 102 -16.82 6.35 -7.23
CA ARG A 102 -16.95 7.62 -7.95
C ARG A 102 -16.77 7.42 -9.45
N VAL A 103 -17.53 8.17 -10.23
CA VAL A 103 -17.35 8.30 -11.69
C VAL A 103 -16.23 9.30 -11.95
N THR A 104 -14.97 8.86 -11.83
CA THR A 104 -13.77 9.66 -12.13
C THR A 104 -13.50 9.75 -13.64
N MET A 105 -12.55 10.59 -14.07
CA MET A 105 -12.14 10.65 -15.48
C MET A 105 -11.59 9.30 -15.97
N LEU A 106 -10.94 8.52 -15.09
CA LEU A 106 -10.49 7.17 -15.43
C LEU A 106 -11.67 6.22 -15.62
N ALA A 107 -12.69 6.30 -14.75
CA ALA A 107 -13.90 5.48 -14.86
C ALA A 107 -14.69 5.78 -16.14
N GLN A 108 -14.80 7.04 -16.54
CA GLN A 108 -15.45 7.44 -17.80
C GLN A 108 -14.72 6.93 -19.05
N PHE A 109 -13.41 6.70 -18.95
CA PHE A 109 -12.57 6.18 -20.01
C PHE A 109 -12.49 4.64 -20.04
N ALA A 110 -12.97 3.97 -18.98
CA ALA A 110 -12.90 2.52 -18.83
C ALA A 110 -13.87 1.79 -19.76
N ASP A 111 -13.52 0.58 -20.18
CA ASP A 111 -14.45 -0.32 -20.86
C ASP A 111 -15.53 -0.81 -19.91
N ILE A 112 -15.17 -1.02 -18.63
CA ILE A 112 -16.09 -1.42 -17.55
C ILE A 112 -15.82 -0.55 -16.32
N HIS A 113 -16.85 0.13 -15.83
CA HIS A 113 -16.83 0.81 -14.53
C HIS A 113 -17.72 0.06 -13.54
N LEU A 114 -17.15 -0.32 -12.40
CA LEU A 114 -17.85 -0.92 -11.27
C LEU A 114 -18.00 0.14 -10.16
N PRO A 115 -19.17 0.79 -10.04
CA PRO A 115 -19.45 1.76 -8.97
C PRO A 115 -19.74 1.05 -7.65
N ILE A 116 -18.72 0.38 -7.11
CA ILE A 116 -18.82 -0.44 -5.90
C ILE A 116 -19.30 0.38 -4.70
N ARG A 117 -20.10 -0.23 -3.82
CA ARG A 117 -20.46 0.36 -2.53
C ARG A 117 -19.18 0.56 -1.69
N PRO A 118 -18.92 1.76 -1.15
CA PRO A 118 -17.69 2.03 -0.40
C PRO A 118 -17.44 1.01 0.73
N GLY A 119 -16.22 0.48 0.81
CA GLY A 119 -15.79 -0.47 1.85
C GLY A 119 -16.15 -1.92 1.58
N THR A 120 -16.64 -2.27 0.39
CA THR A 120 -17.03 -3.66 0.04
C THR A 120 -16.07 -4.34 -0.93
N ASP A 121 -14.88 -3.78 -1.12
CA ASP A 121 -13.87 -4.22 -2.09
C ASP A 121 -13.41 -5.66 -1.86
N VAL A 122 -13.20 -6.05 -0.60
CA VAL A 122 -12.79 -7.42 -0.23
C VAL A 122 -13.86 -8.44 -0.58
N VAL A 123 -15.14 -8.07 -0.44
CA VAL A 123 -16.28 -8.93 -0.83
C VAL A 123 -16.28 -9.13 -2.34
N LEU A 124 -16.09 -8.06 -3.12
CA LEU A 124 -15.96 -8.18 -4.58
C LEU A 124 -14.77 -9.06 -4.97
N GLN A 125 -13.59 -8.86 -4.36
CA GLN A 125 -12.40 -9.66 -4.63
C GLN A 125 -12.64 -11.15 -4.36
N ASN A 126 -13.27 -11.48 -3.22
CA ASN A 126 -13.63 -12.85 -2.88
C ASN A 126 -14.64 -13.44 -3.87
N ALA A 127 -15.62 -12.66 -4.32
CA ALA A 127 -16.59 -13.10 -5.32
C ALA A 127 -15.98 -13.34 -6.71
N LEU A 128 -15.00 -12.51 -7.11
CA LEU A 128 -14.24 -12.75 -8.33
C LEU A 128 -13.45 -14.06 -8.22
N MET A 129 -12.75 -14.29 -7.11
CA MET A 129 -12.02 -15.54 -6.86
C MET A 129 -12.96 -16.75 -6.80
N HIS A 130 -14.14 -16.62 -6.20
CA HIS A 130 -15.18 -17.65 -6.17
C HIS A 130 -15.53 -18.10 -7.59
N VAL A 131 -15.84 -17.16 -8.49
CA VAL A 131 -16.19 -17.48 -9.88
C VAL A 131 -15.04 -18.18 -10.60
N ILE A 132 -13.82 -17.67 -10.43
CA ILE A 132 -12.61 -18.25 -11.07
C ILE A 132 -12.44 -19.72 -10.65
N LEU A 133 -12.54 -20.00 -9.36
CA LEU A 133 -12.38 -21.35 -8.81
C LEU A 133 -13.54 -22.29 -9.15
N ALA A 134 -14.78 -21.78 -9.11
CA ALA A 134 -15.98 -22.57 -9.42
C ALA A 134 -16.03 -22.98 -10.90
N GLU A 135 -15.49 -22.13 -11.79
CA GLU A 135 -15.44 -22.41 -13.24
C GLU A 135 -14.14 -23.09 -13.69
N GLY A 136 -13.21 -23.37 -12.77
CA GLY A 136 -11.94 -24.02 -13.10
C GLY A 136 -11.00 -23.16 -13.95
N LEU A 137 -11.09 -21.83 -13.82
CA LEU A 137 -10.31 -20.85 -14.58
C LEU A 137 -8.96 -20.50 -13.93
N GLU A 138 -8.64 -21.10 -12.78
CA GLU A 138 -7.38 -20.89 -12.08
C GLU A 138 -6.19 -21.55 -12.80
N ASP A 139 -4.99 -20.97 -12.64
CA ASP A 139 -3.75 -21.59 -13.13
C ASP A 139 -3.25 -22.63 -12.11
N LYS A 140 -3.75 -23.86 -12.24
CA LYS A 140 -3.44 -24.97 -11.33
C LYS A 140 -1.95 -25.27 -11.23
N ASN A 141 -1.21 -25.15 -12.34
CA ASN A 141 0.22 -25.43 -12.37
C ASN A 141 1.01 -24.34 -11.63
N TYR A 142 0.64 -23.08 -11.86
CA TYR A 142 1.24 -21.96 -11.14
C TYR A 142 0.98 -22.05 -9.64
N ILE A 143 -0.27 -22.32 -9.25
CA ILE A 143 -0.68 -22.47 -7.85
C ILE A 143 0.12 -23.58 -7.16
N ALA A 144 0.18 -24.77 -7.75
CA ALA A 144 0.89 -25.92 -7.19
C ALA A 144 2.40 -25.67 -7.01
N THR A 145 2.99 -24.83 -7.86
CA THR A 145 4.44 -24.60 -7.88
C THR A 145 4.86 -23.40 -7.03
N ASN A 146 4.04 -22.34 -6.98
CA ASN A 146 4.47 -21.01 -6.51
C ASN A 146 3.65 -20.47 -5.34
N THR A 147 2.64 -21.19 -4.85
CA THR A 147 1.72 -20.68 -3.83
C THR A 147 1.53 -21.66 -2.68
N THR A 148 0.97 -21.17 -1.57
CA THR A 148 0.54 -21.95 -0.41
C THR A 148 -0.86 -21.49 0.03
N GLY A 149 -1.57 -22.31 0.81
CA GLY A 149 -2.85 -21.92 1.42
C GLY A 149 -4.07 -21.89 0.48
N ILE A 150 -3.99 -22.54 -0.69
CA ILE A 150 -5.12 -22.56 -1.66
C ILE A 150 -6.40 -23.19 -1.09
N GLU A 151 -6.30 -24.22 -0.26
CA GLU A 151 -7.47 -24.88 0.33
C GLU A 151 -8.20 -23.96 1.32
N ASP A 152 -7.45 -23.21 2.14
CA ASP A 152 -8.02 -22.21 3.04
C ASP A 152 -8.71 -21.09 2.24
N LEU A 153 -8.09 -20.64 1.13
CA LEU A 153 -8.69 -19.67 0.22
C LEU A 153 -9.98 -20.20 -0.41
N ARG A 154 -9.99 -21.46 -0.88
CA ARG A 154 -11.18 -22.11 -1.45
C ARG A 154 -12.33 -22.16 -0.44
N ALA A 155 -12.03 -22.51 0.80
CA ALA A 155 -13.03 -22.55 1.87
C ALA A 155 -13.61 -21.17 2.17
N GLU A 156 -12.77 -20.13 2.21
CA GLU A 156 -13.22 -18.76 2.46
C GLU A 156 -14.08 -18.20 1.32
N VAL A 157 -13.60 -18.29 0.08
CA VAL A 157 -14.30 -17.70 -1.09
C VAL A 157 -15.59 -18.44 -1.44
N ALA A 158 -15.77 -19.70 -1.00
CA ALA A 158 -17.04 -20.42 -1.14
C ALA A 158 -18.22 -19.69 -0.47
N ASN A 159 -17.96 -18.86 0.55
CA ASN A 159 -18.97 -18.07 1.25
C ASN A 159 -19.42 -16.81 0.49
N TRP A 160 -18.76 -16.48 -0.63
CA TRP A 160 -18.91 -15.22 -1.35
C TRP A 160 -19.36 -15.45 -2.79
N ASP A 161 -20.49 -16.14 -2.97
CA ASP A 161 -21.05 -16.33 -4.31
C ASP A 161 -21.50 -14.99 -4.93
N PRO A 162 -21.55 -14.89 -6.28
CA PRO A 162 -21.93 -13.65 -6.95
C PRO A 162 -23.29 -13.07 -6.54
N THR A 163 -24.27 -13.90 -6.16
CA THR A 163 -25.60 -13.44 -5.74
C THR A 163 -25.51 -12.66 -4.43
N THR A 164 -24.80 -13.24 -3.45
CA THR A 164 -24.57 -12.62 -2.14
C THR A 164 -23.72 -11.35 -2.28
N ALA A 165 -22.64 -11.43 -3.05
CA ALA A 165 -21.75 -10.30 -3.29
C ALA A 165 -22.46 -9.15 -4.01
N ALA A 166 -23.37 -9.43 -4.95
CA ALA A 166 -24.09 -8.41 -5.68
C ALA A 166 -24.89 -7.47 -4.77
N GLN A 167 -25.56 -8.03 -3.75
CA GLN A 167 -26.35 -7.25 -2.79
C GLN A 167 -25.47 -6.35 -1.91
N ILE A 168 -24.28 -6.84 -1.53
CA ILE A 168 -23.35 -6.13 -0.64
C ILE A 168 -22.58 -5.07 -1.42
N CYS A 169 -22.06 -5.41 -2.59
CA CYS A 169 -21.23 -4.53 -3.41
C CYS A 169 -22.06 -3.54 -4.24
N GLY A 170 -23.34 -3.82 -4.49
CA GLY A 170 -24.17 -3.00 -5.38
C GLY A 170 -23.78 -3.14 -6.86
N ILE A 171 -23.24 -4.30 -7.25
CA ILE A 171 -22.86 -4.65 -8.63
C ILE A 171 -23.69 -5.87 -9.01
N ASP A 172 -24.27 -5.90 -10.20
CA ASP A 172 -25.09 -7.05 -10.62
C ASP A 172 -24.26 -8.34 -10.75
N GLU A 173 -24.94 -9.47 -10.55
CA GLU A 173 -24.32 -10.80 -10.51
C GLU A 173 -23.59 -11.15 -11.82
N ASP A 174 -24.22 -10.85 -12.96
CA ASP A 174 -23.70 -11.15 -14.28
C ASP A 174 -22.44 -10.33 -14.58
N THR A 175 -22.39 -9.06 -14.16
CA THR A 175 -21.19 -8.23 -14.25
C THR A 175 -20.05 -8.79 -13.41
N ILE A 176 -20.29 -9.25 -12.18
CA ILE A 176 -19.26 -9.89 -11.34
C ILE A 176 -18.68 -11.12 -12.07
N ARG A 177 -19.56 -12.00 -12.59
CA ARG A 177 -19.15 -13.19 -13.34
C ARG A 177 -18.38 -12.82 -14.61
N HIS A 178 -18.84 -11.80 -15.34
CA HIS A 178 -18.20 -11.32 -16.56
C HIS A 178 -16.78 -10.82 -16.30
N VAL A 179 -16.61 -9.95 -15.29
CA VAL A 179 -15.30 -9.39 -14.91
C VAL A 179 -14.35 -10.49 -14.45
N ALA A 180 -14.81 -11.45 -13.64
CA ALA A 180 -13.99 -12.57 -13.19
C ALA A 180 -13.46 -13.41 -14.37
N ARG A 181 -14.35 -13.75 -15.32
CA ARG A 181 -13.99 -14.51 -16.53
C ARG A 181 -13.06 -13.72 -17.45
N LEU A 182 -13.31 -12.42 -17.62
CA LEU A 182 -12.51 -11.53 -18.46
C LEU A 182 -11.08 -11.43 -17.92
N TYR A 183 -10.94 -11.21 -16.61
CA TYR A 183 -9.66 -11.15 -15.94
C TYR A 183 -8.91 -12.49 -16.02
N ALA A 184 -9.55 -13.61 -15.66
CA ALA A 184 -8.87 -14.91 -15.58
C ALA A 184 -8.47 -15.49 -16.93
N ARG A 185 -9.15 -15.11 -18.03
CA ARG A 185 -8.81 -15.55 -19.39
C ARG A 185 -7.74 -14.69 -20.05
N ALA A 186 -7.37 -13.55 -19.47
CA ALA A 186 -6.35 -12.69 -20.04
C ALA A 186 -4.97 -13.37 -19.97
N PRO A 187 -4.17 -13.38 -21.06
CA PRO A 187 -2.83 -13.98 -21.04
C PRO A 187 -1.90 -13.40 -19.97
N ALA A 188 -2.03 -12.10 -19.71
CA ALA A 188 -1.39 -11.40 -18.60
C ALA A 188 -2.34 -10.29 -18.11
N ALA A 189 -2.57 -10.19 -16.81
CA ALA A 189 -3.45 -9.18 -16.22
C ALA A 189 -2.74 -8.36 -15.14
N MET A 190 -3.04 -7.07 -15.09
CA MET A 190 -2.44 -6.12 -14.19
C MET A 190 -3.48 -5.56 -13.22
N HIS A 191 -3.14 -5.53 -11.93
CA HIS A 191 -3.83 -4.70 -10.96
C HIS A 191 -3.06 -3.41 -10.71
N ILE A 192 -3.78 -2.30 -10.61
CA ILE A 192 -3.26 -1.07 -10.01
C ILE A 192 -4.21 -0.61 -8.91
N TRP A 193 -3.66 0.03 -7.88
CA TRP A 193 -4.47 0.66 -6.84
C TRP A 193 -3.76 1.82 -6.17
N CYS A 194 -4.55 2.63 -5.46
CA CYS A 194 -4.07 3.76 -4.68
C CYS A 194 -4.85 3.84 -3.34
N MET A 195 -5.18 5.06 -2.92
CA MET A 195 -5.72 5.33 -1.58
C MET A 195 -7.13 4.79 -1.36
N GLY A 196 -7.93 4.55 -2.40
CA GLY A 196 -9.26 3.96 -2.24
C GLY A 196 -9.22 2.55 -1.64
N ILE A 197 -8.10 1.84 -1.76
CA ILE A 197 -7.84 0.59 -1.06
C ILE A 197 -7.05 0.83 0.23
N ASN A 198 -5.94 1.58 0.15
CA ASN A 198 -5.01 1.66 1.27
C ASN A 198 -5.59 2.36 2.50
N GLN A 199 -6.39 3.41 2.33
CA GLN A 199 -6.94 4.21 3.43
C GLN A 199 -8.25 3.61 3.95
N SER A 200 -8.15 2.38 4.44
CA SER A 200 -9.26 1.61 5.00
C SER A 200 -8.81 0.81 6.21
N THR A 201 -9.74 0.52 7.13
CA THR A 201 -9.54 -0.39 8.26
C THR A 201 -9.23 -1.82 7.82
N HIS A 202 -9.56 -2.18 6.58
CA HIS A 202 -9.27 -3.47 5.94
C HIS A 202 -8.36 -3.31 4.71
N GLY A 203 -7.56 -2.23 4.65
CA GLY A 203 -6.72 -1.94 3.49
C GLY A 203 -5.69 -3.02 3.18
N SER A 204 -5.04 -3.58 4.21
CA SER A 204 -4.09 -4.68 4.03
C SER A 204 -4.75 -5.93 3.43
N ASP A 205 -5.99 -6.22 3.82
CA ASP A 205 -6.74 -7.36 3.29
C ASP A 205 -7.16 -7.12 1.85
N GLY A 206 -7.55 -5.89 1.50
CA GLY A 206 -7.82 -5.51 0.11
C GLY A 206 -6.60 -5.69 -0.80
N VAL A 207 -5.39 -5.39 -0.30
CA VAL A 207 -4.14 -5.65 -1.05
C VAL A 207 -3.88 -7.14 -1.19
N VAL A 208 -4.06 -7.92 -0.12
CA VAL A 208 -3.93 -9.38 -0.18
C VAL A 208 -4.94 -9.99 -1.16
N GLY A 209 -6.19 -9.50 -1.21
CA GLY A 209 -7.19 -9.98 -2.17
C GLY A 209 -6.79 -9.76 -3.63
N MET A 210 -6.23 -8.59 -3.98
CA MET A 210 -5.68 -8.35 -5.32
C MET A 210 -4.48 -9.25 -5.63
N ASN A 211 -3.59 -9.44 -4.65
CA ASN A 211 -2.45 -10.34 -4.80
C ASN A 211 -2.91 -11.80 -4.98
N ASN A 212 -3.94 -12.24 -4.25
CA ASN A 212 -4.52 -13.57 -4.37
C ASN A 212 -5.17 -13.77 -5.74
N LEU A 213 -5.90 -12.80 -6.28
CA LEU A 213 -6.41 -12.85 -7.66
C LEU A 213 -5.27 -13.05 -8.66
N ALA A 214 -4.17 -12.31 -8.50
CA ALA A 214 -3.01 -12.42 -9.37
C ALA A 214 -2.30 -13.78 -9.23
N LEU A 215 -2.12 -14.28 -8.01
CA LEU A 215 -1.51 -15.59 -7.74
C LEU A 215 -2.39 -16.73 -8.26
N LEU A 216 -3.71 -16.65 -8.07
CA LEU A 216 -4.70 -17.65 -8.52
C LEU A 216 -4.71 -17.81 -10.04
N THR A 217 -4.45 -16.73 -10.77
CA THR A 217 -4.44 -16.71 -12.24
C THR A 217 -3.02 -16.70 -12.83
N GLY A 218 -2.01 -16.95 -11.99
CA GLY A 218 -0.60 -16.99 -12.39
C GLY A 218 -0.08 -15.67 -12.97
N ASN A 219 -0.69 -14.53 -12.66
CA ASN A 219 -0.38 -13.19 -13.17
C ASN A 219 0.75 -12.48 -12.39
N ILE A 220 1.72 -13.22 -11.86
CA ILE A 220 2.91 -12.68 -11.19
C ILE A 220 4.16 -13.34 -11.77
N GLY A 221 5.20 -12.55 -12.05
CA GLY A 221 6.47 -13.03 -12.59
C GLY A 221 6.49 -13.17 -14.12
N LYS A 222 5.55 -12.54 -14.84
CA LYS A 222 5.52 -12.49 -16.30
C LYS A 222 5.27 -11.05 -16.80
N PRO A 223 5.77 -10.65 -17.99
CA PRO A 223 5.50 -9.32 -18.55
C PRO A 223 4.00 -9.04 -18.68
N GLY A 224 3.55 -7.91 -18.17
CA GLY A 224 2.14 -7.48 -18.19
C GLY A 224 1.27 -8.08 -17.08
N GLY A 225 1.81 -9.03 -16.31
CA GLY A 225 1.19 -9.66 -15.16
C GLY A 225 1.79 -9.12 -13.87
N THR A 226 1.06 -8.28 -13.15
CA THR A 226 1.54 -7.73 -11.87
C THR A 226 0.41 -7.19 -10.99
N ALA A 227 0.66 -7.13 -9.68
CA ALA A 227 -0.13 -6.36 -8.73
C ALA A 227 0.68 -5.13 -8.29
N LEU A 228 0.41 -3.97 -8.90
CA LEU A 228 1.20 -2.76 -8.78
C LEU A 228 0.50 -1.67 -7.94
N SER A 229 0.93 -1.52 -6.68
CA SER A 229 0.57 -0.37 -5.85
C SER A 229 1.19 0.90 -6.43
N ILE A 230 0.34 1.86 -6.80
CA ILE A 230 0.82 3.15 -7.28
C ILE A 230 1.10 4.03 -6.05
N THR A 231 2.37 4.37 -5.87
CA THR A 231 2.84 5.12 -4.69
C THR A 231 2.55 6.61 -4.84
N GLY A 232 2.02 7.26 -3.79
CA GLY A 232 1.62 8.67 -3.81
C GLY A 232 2.79 9.66 -3.81
N GLN A 233 3.53 9.73 -2.70
CA GLN A 233 4.63 10.71 -2.56
C GLN A 233 5.87 10.29 -3.36
N CYS A 234 6.61 11.30 -3.84
CA CYS A 234 7.74 11.14 -4.76
C CYS A 234 8.84 10.18 -4.27
N ASN A 235 9.05 10.06 -2.96
CA ASN A 235 10.10 9.21 -2.39
C ASN A 235 9.62 8.34 -1.23
N ALA A 236 8.33 7.99 -1.17
CA ALA A 236 7.83 7.08 -0.13
C ALA A 236 8.48 5.68 -0.20
N MET A 237 8.90 5.26 -1.41
CA MET A 237 9.72 4.05 -1.58
C MET A 237 11.08 4.18 -0.90
N GLY A 238 11.77 5.32 -1.09
CA GLY A 238 13.01 5.60 -0.39
C GLY A 238 12.85 5.60 1.13
N THR A 239 11.72 6.10 1.65
CA THR A 239 11.40 6.00 3.08
C THR A 239 11.31 4.54 3.52
N ARG A 240 10.58 3.69 2.79
CA ARG A 240 10.35 2.29 3.14
C ARG A 240 11.64 1.47 3.15
N GLU A 241 12.56 1.79 2.24
CA GLU A 241 13.80 1.06 2.09
C GLU A 241 14.93 1.59 2.98
N TRP A 242 15.09 2.91 3.12
CA TRP A 242 16.31 3.53 3.66
C TRP A 242 16.13 4.30 4.97
N SER A 243 14.91 4.74 5.30
CA SER A 243 14.71 5.68 6.42
C SER A 243 14.94 5.07 7.80
N SER A 244 14.88 3.75 7.97
CA SER A 244 14.83 3.11 9.29
C SER A 244 13.62 3.51 10.18
N CYS A 245 12.51 3.97 9.57
CA CYS A 245 11.24 4.18 10.29
C CYS A 245 10.66 2.84 10.76
N SER A 246 10.42 1.93 9.81
CA SER A 246 9.75 0.64 10.03
C SER A 246 10.69 -0.54 10.34
N GLY A 247 11.99 -0.29 10.39
CA GLY A 247 13.04 -1.29 10.50
C GLY A 247 14.42 -0.66 10.46
N LEU A 248 15.37 -1.36 9.87
CA LEU A 248 16.71 -0.90 9.52
C LEU A 248 16.85 -0.83 7.98
N PRO A 249 17.87 -0.13 7.43
CA PRO A 249 17.97 0.07 5.99
C PRO A 249 18.08 -1.23 5.19
N GLY A 250 17.57 -1.20 3.96
CA GLY A 250 17.57 -2.34 3.03
C GLY A 250 16.63 -3.46 3.47
N TYR A 251 15.41 -3.10 3.89
CA TYR A 251 14.36 -4.04 4.32
C TYR A 251 14.70 -4.93 5.53
N ARG A 252 15.71 -4.54 6.32
CA ARG A 252 16.11 -5.26 7.51
C ARG A 252 15.10 -5.05 8.65
N ALA A 253 14.58 -6.14 9.20
CA ALA A 253 13.75 -6.09 10.41
C ALA A 253 14.57 -5.77 11.66
N LEU A 254 14.02 -4.93 12.55
CA LEU A 254 14.60 -4.67 13.87
C LEU A 254 14.57 -5.91 14.74
N GLU A 255 13.55 -6.75 14.59
CA GLU A 255 13.29 -7.96 15.37
C GLU A 255 14.36 -9.04 15.15
N ASN A 256 15.02 -9.04 13.98
CA ASN A 256 16.08 -9.98 13.65
C ASN A 256 17.43 -9.53 14.29
N PRO A 257 18.01 -10.32 15.21
CA PRO A 257 19.32 -10.02 15.80
C PRO A 257 20.46 -9.89 14.78
N GLU A 258 20.47 -10.69 13.72
CA GLU A 258 21.51 -10.68 12.69
C GLU A 258 21.50 -9.36 11.91
N HIS A 259 20.29 -8.87 11.58
CA HIS A 259 20.12 -7.58 10.92
C HIS A 259 20.64 -6.41 11.79
N ARG A 260 20.33 -6.44 13.10
CA ARG A 260 20.88 -5.46 14.05
C ARG A 260 22.40 -5.53 14.14
N ALA A 261 22.97 -6.74 14.15
CA ALA A 261 24.40 -6.95 14.19
C ALA A 261 25.12 -6.40 12.94
N GLU A 262 24.56 -6.67 11.76
CA GLU A 262 25.10 -6.19 10.48
C GLU A 262 25.12 -4.66 10.41
N ILE A 263 23.99 -4.02 10.71
CA ILE A 263 23.87 -2.56 10.67
C ILE A 263 24.68 -1.91 11.79
N GLY A 264 24.75 -2.52 12.98
CA GLY A 264 25.57 -2.05 14.08
C GLY A 264 27.06 -2.02 13.70
N LYS A 265 27.55 -3.10 13.11
CA LYS A 265 28.91 -3.15 12.57
C LYS A 265 29.15 -2.07 11.51
N PHE A 266 28.21 -1.88 10.58
CA PHE A 266 28.36 -0.89 9.50
C PHE A 266 28.31 0.56 10.01
N TRP A 267 27.43 0.84 10.98
CA TRP A 267 27.28 2.17 11.56
C TRP A 267 28.28 2.48 12.68
N ASN A 268 29.06 1.49 13.10
CA ASN A 268 29.91 1.53 14.29
C ASN A 268 29.11 1.86 15.57
N VAL A 269 27.99 1.14 15.74
CA VAL A 269 27.06 1.23 16.87
C VAL A 269 26.89 -0.16 17.47
N ASP A 270 26.84 -0.25 18.80
CA ASP A 270 26.54 -1.52 19.48
C ASP A 270 25.17 -2.04 19.02
N PRO A 271 25.07 -3.28 18.48
CA PRO A 271 23.78 -3.87 18.09
C PRO A 271 22.73 -3.90 19.21
N GLU A 272 23.16 -3.90 20.47
CA GLU A 272 22.27 -3.83 21.63
C GLU A 272 21.67 -2.44 21.86
N PHE A 273 22.25 -1.39 21.27
CA PHE A 273 21.69 -0.04 21.26
C PHE A 273 20.41 0.06 20.42
N PHE A 274 20.28 -0.77 19.39
CA PHE A 274 19.05 -0.78 18.59
C PHE A 274 17.88 -1.39 19.38
N PRO A 275 16.68 -0.81 19.26
CA PRO A 275 15.50 -1.39 19.87
C PRO A 275 15.19 -2.77 19.27
N LYS A 276 14.65 -3.65 20.11
CA LYS A 276 14.39 -5.05 19.71
C LYS A 276 13.18 -5.23 18.82
N LYS A 277 12.34 -4.20 18.70
CA LYS A 277 11.13 -4.19 17.87
C LYS A 277 10.82 -2.77 17.42
N ARG A 278 10.02 -2.65 16.35
CA ARG A 278 9.50 -1.35 15.88
C ARG A 278 8.79 -0.60 17.02
N GLY A 279 8.91 0.72 17.02
CA GLY A 279 8.19 1.62 17.91
C GLY A 279 6.77 1.92 17.44
N LEU A 280 6.22 3.02 17.93
CA LEU A 280 4.87 3.46 17.62
C LEU A 280 4.74 3.90 16.15
N PHE A 281 3.61 3.57 15.53
CA PHE A 281 3.22 4.15 14.25
C PHE A 281 2.85 5.62 14.44
N GLN A 282 2.90 6.43 13.38
CA GLN A 282 2.50 7.83 13.44
C GLN A 282 1.11 7.99 14.06
N THR A 283 0.15 7.14 13.69
CA THR A 283 -1.21 7.15 14.25
C THR A 283 -1.27 6.89 15.75
N ASP A 284 -0.25 6.23 16.33
CA ASP A 284 -0.14 5.94 17.75
C ASP A 284 0.76 6.96 18.50
N ILE A 285 1.67 7.62 17.79
CA ILE A 285 2.50 8.70 18.34
C ILE A 285 1.62 9.84 18.86
N PHE A 286 0.58 10.26 18.13
CA PHE A 286 -0.30 11.35 18.57
C PHE A 286 -1.08 11.02 19.86
N PRO A 287 -1.77 9.87 19.99
CA PRO A 287 -2.35 9.44 21.27
C PRO A 287 -1.32 9.30 22.40
N ALA A 288 -0.09 8.89 22.11
CA ALA A 288 0.98 8.81 23.12
C ALA A 288 1.43 10.21 23.61
N ILE A 289 1.27 11.27 22.81
CA ILE A 289 1.44 12.65 23.27
C ILE A 289 0.30 13.03 24.24
N GLU A 290 -0.95 12.66 23.92
CA GLU A 290 -2.10 13.00 24.76
C GLU A 290 -2.01 12.45 26.18
N THR A 291 -1.37 11.28 26.34
CA THR A 291 -1.15 10.58 27.61
C THR A 291 0.16 10.97 28.31
N GLY A 292 0.96 11.86 27.71
CA GLY A 292 2.24 12.32 28.26
C GLY A 292 3.41 11.34 28.12
N GLN A 293 3.24 10.22 27.41
CA GLN A 293 4.33 9.28 27.10
C GLN A 293 5.35 9.90 26.13
N ILE A 294 4.87 10.77 25.23
CA ILE A 294 5.71 11.55 24.32
C ILE A 294 5.55 13.03 24.67
N LYS A 295 6.62 13.62 25.19
CA LYS A 295 6.67 15.04 25.58
C LYS A 295 7.35 15.95 24.55
N GLY A 296 8.07 15.36 23.60
CA GLY A 296 8.74 16.12 22.55
C GLY A 296 8.64 15.44 21.19
N LEU A 297 8.46 16.25 20.15
CA LEU A 297 8.22 15.81 18.77
C LEU A 297 9.11 16.60 17.80
N TRP A 298 9.67 15.92 16.81
CA TRP A 298 10.33 16.53 15.66
C TRP A 298 9.59 16.16 14.39
N LEU A 299 8.98 17.16 13.75
CA LEU A 299 8.33 17.07 12.46
C LEU A 299 9.32 17.43 11.35
N VAL A 300 9.45 16.55 10.36
CA VAL A 300 10.35 16.75 9.22
C VAL A 300 9.55 16.71 7.91
N ALA A 301 9.44 17.86 7.25
CA ALA A 301 8.80 18.05 5.95
C ALA A 301 7.41 17.39 5.85
N THR A 302 6.61 17.57 6.89
CA THR A 302 5.26 17.01 7.04
C THR A 302 4.39 17.92 7.89
N ASN A 303 3.11 17.99 7.54
CA ASN A 303 2.14 18.87 8.17
C ASN A 303 0.94 18.07 8.73
N PRO A 304 1.04 17.54 9.96
CA PRO A 304 -0.03 16.75 10.56
C PRO A 304 -1.31 17.55 10.82
N LEU A 305 -1.28 18.87 10.98
CA LEU A 305 -2.51 19.64 11.19
C LEU A 305 -3.43 19.65 9.96
N THR A 306 -2.84 19.52 8.77
CA THR A 306 -3.60 19.45 7.52
C THR A 306 -3.84 18.01 7.07
N SER A 307 -2.89 17.09 7.33
CA SER A 307 -2.93 15.72 6.78
C SER A 307 -3.46 14.64 7.72
N MET A 308 -3.48 14.85 9.03
CA MET A 308 -4.03 13.86 9.97
C MET A 308 -5.56 13.98 10.06
N PRO A 309 -6.27 12.85 10.27
CA PRO A 309 -7.70 12.91 10.55
C PRO A 309 -7.98 13.62 11.88
N ASN A 310 -9.13 14.29 11.96
CA ASN A 310 -9.60 14.99 13.16
C ASN A 310 -8.65 16.12 13.61
N THR A 311 -8.41 17.10 12.73
CA THR A 311 -7.58 18.29 12.98
C THR A 311 -7.80 18.96 14.35
N PRO A 312 -9.04 19.17 14.85
CA PRO A 312 -9.24 19.78 16.16
C PRO A 312 -8.61 18.98 17.31
N ARG A 313 -8.63 17.64 17.23
CA ARG A 313 -7.95 16.79 18.20
C ARG A 313 -6.44 16.93 18.08
N ILE A 314 -5.89 16.84 16.87
CA ILE A 314 -4.45 16.94 16.61
C ILE A 314 -3.87 18.26 17.13
N ARG A 315 -4.59 19.38 16.96
CA ARG A 315 -4.21 20.66 17.53
C ARG A 315 -4.05 20.60 19.05
N LYS A 316 -5.07 20.11 19.76
CA LYS A 316 -5.02 19.93 21.23
C LYS A 316 -3.92 18.97 21.67
N THR A 317 -3.60 17.97 20.84
CA THR A 317 -2.51 17.03 21.10
C THR A 317 -1.16 17.72 21.03
N LEU A 318 -0.90 18.54 20.01
CA LEU A 318 0.35 19.27 19.87
C LEU A 318 0.57 20.31 20.98
N GLU A 319 -0.51 20.96 21.46
CA GLU A 319 -0.47 21.91 22.60
C GLU A 319 0.03 21.28 23.92
N LYS A 320 0.01 19.94 24.05
CA LYS A 320 0.50 19.22 25.23
C LYS A 320 2.00 18.94 25.20
N LEU A 321 2.67 19.15 24.06
CA LEU A 321 4.10 18.92 23.96
C LEU A 321 4.88 19.95 24.78
N GLU A 322 5.90 19.48 25.49
CA GLU A 322 6.87 20.33 26.17
C GLU A 322 7.89 20.92 25.17
N PHE A 323 8.09 20.25 24.03
CA PHE A 323 9.04 20.65 23.00
C PHE A 323 8.61 20.18 21.59
N LEU A 324 8.54 21.10 20.63
CA LEU A 324 8.23 20.80 19.24
C LEU A 324 9.28 21.42 18.34
N VAL A 325 9.87 20.61 17.46
CA VAL A 325 10.70 21.08 16.36
C VAL A 325 9.93 20.86 15.07
N VAL A 326 9.79 21.92 14.27
CA VAL A 326 9.27 21.83 12.92
C VAL A 326 10.39 22.18 11.97
N GLN A 327 10.77 21.20 11.16
CA GLN A 327 11.72 21.36 10.07
C GLN A 327 10.94 21.32 8.76
N ASP A 328 10.67 22.49 8.21
CA ASP A 328 9.94 22.66 6.97
C ASP A 328 10.53 23.80 6.13
N SER A 329 10.22 23.81 4.83
CA SER A 329 10.66 24.86 3.89
C SER A 329 9.70 26.06 3.87
N TYR A 330 8.48 25.89 4.36
CA TYR A 330 7.44 26.92 4.32
C TYR A 330 7.16 27.49 5.71
N ALA A 331 7.17 28.82 5.82
CA ALA A 331 6.94 29.52 7.08
C ALA A 331 5.45 29.53 7.48
N ASP A 332 4.53 29.47 6.52
CA ASP A 332 3.08 29.56 6.67
C ASP A 332 2.39 28.20 6.88
N MET A 333 3.16 27.15 7.16
CA MET A 333 2.64 25.81 7.43
C MET A 333 1.88 25.77 8.77
N GLU A 334 0.70 25.14 8.80
CA GLU A 334 -0.18 25.20 9.99
C GLU A 334 0.43 24.62 11.27
N SER A 335 1.43 23.74 11.15
CA SER A 335 2.12 23.13 12.29
C SER A 335 3.27 23.96 12.88
N ASN A 336 3.65 25.09 12.24
CA ASN A 336 4.57 26.08 12.82
C ASN A 336 3.90 26.87 13.95
#